data_AF-A0A960PS77-F1
#
_entry.id   AF-A0A960PS77-F1
#
_cell.length_a   1.000
_cell.length_b   1.000
_cell.length_c   1.000
_cell.angle_alpha   90.00
_cell.angle_beta   90.00
_cell.angle_gamma   90.00
#
_symmetry.space_group_name_H-M   'P 1'
#
loop_
_entity.id
_entity.type
_entity.pdbx_description
1 polymer ?
#
loop_
_entity_poly.entity_id
_entity_poly.type
_entity_poly.pdbx_seq_one_letter_code
_entity_poly.pdbx_strand_id
1 'polypeptide(L)' 'RPPHWTGFRLAPQAMEFWLDRPNRLHERRRFTFDGAGGSTSTLLYP' A
#
# COMPACT_ATOMS: atom_id res chain seq x y z
N ARG A 1 24.42 9.91 18.25
CA ARG A 1 24.07 9.49 16.88
C ARG A 1 25.13 10.03 15.93
N PRO A 2 25.80 9.21 15.10
CA PRO A 2 26.76 9.73 14.12
C PRO A 2 26.07 10.72 13.16
N PRO A 3 26.73 11.82 12.74
CA PRO A 3 26.10 12.87 11.91
C PRO A 3 25.53 12.38 10.57
N HIS A 4 26.08 11.29 10.04
CA HIS A 4 25.64 10.68 8.79
C HIS A 4 24.43 9.74 8.96
N TRP A 5 24.01 9.44 10.19
CA TRP A 5 22.92 8.52 10.44
C TRP A 5 21.58 9.25 10.35
N THR A 6 20.93 9.17 9.19
CA THR A 6 19.60 9.75 8.93
C THR A 6 18.53 8.66 8.78
N GLY A 7 17.29 9.06 8.57
CA GLY A 7 16.16 8.18 8.25
C GLY A 7 15.23 8.85 7.25
N PHE A 8 14.54 8.04 6.46
CA PHE A 8 13.58 8.50 5.47
C PHE A 8 12.19 8.01 5.83
N ARG A 9 11.18 8.83 5.54
CA ARG A 9 9.78 8.42 5.58
C ARG A 9 9.26 8.33 4.15
N LEU A 10 8.70 7.18 3.80
CA LEU A 10 7.96 7.02 2.56
C LEU A 10 6.51 7.45 2.78
N ALA A 11 6.07 8.47 2.05
CA ALA A 11 4.66 8.83 1.98
C ALA A 11 4.01 8.02 0.85
N PRO A 12 3.09 7.08 1.15
CA PRO A 12 2.52 6.22 0.13
C PRO A 12 1.56 7.01 -0.76
N GLN A 13 1.72 6.88 -2.07
CA GLN A 13 0.71 7.29 -3.05
C GLN A 13 -0.34 6.20 -3.25
N ALA A 14 0.06 4.94 -3.05
CA ALA A 14 -0.81 3.78 -3.06
C ALA A 14 -0.25 2.67 -2.16
N MET A 15 -1.13 1.78 -1.70
CA MET A 15 -0.77 0.55 -1.00
C MET A 15 -1.66 -0.60 -1.49
N GLU A 16 -1.11 -1.78 -1.71
CA GLU A 16 -1.88 -2.96 -2.13
C GLU A 16 -1.74 -4.09 -1.11
N PHE A 17 -2.86 -4.63 -0.68
CA PHE A 17 -2.95 -5.78 0.20
C PHE A 17 -3.31 -7.01 -0.62
N TRP A 18 -2.50 -8.04 -0.45
CA TRP A 18 -2.65 -9.34 -1.09
C TRP A 18 -3.06 -10.34 -0.02
N LEU A 19 -4.28 -10.84 -0.14
CA LEU A 19 -4.81 -11.85 0.77
C LEU A 19 -4.92 -13.18 0.03
N ASP A 20 -4.38 -14.22 0.65
CA ASP A 20 -4.46 -15.57 0.11
C ASP A 20 -5.89 -16.11 0.09
N ARG A 21 -6.20 -16.89 -0.94
CA ARG A 21 -7.51 -17.54 -1.16
C ARG A 21 -7.29 -18.87 -1.90
N PRO A 22 -8.22 -19.85 -1.75
CA PRO A 22 -8.15 -21.10 -2.49
C PRO A 22 -8.08 -20.90 -4.01
N ASN A 23 -7.55 -21.90 -4.72
CA ASN A 23 -7.45 -21.92 -6.17
C ASN A 23 -6.61 -20.78 -6.78
N ARG A 24 -5.70 -20.17 -6.00
CA ARG A 24 -4.84 -19.04 -6.42
C ARG A 24 -5.62 -17.78 -6.80
N LEU A 25 -6.87 -17.66 -6.35
CA LEU A 25 -7.72 -16.49 -6.61
C LEU A 25 -7.51 -15.41 -5.55
N HIS A 26 -6.29 -14.90 -5.46
CA HIS A 26 -5.89 -13.93 -4.44
C HIS A 26 -6.81 -12.71 -4.43
N GLU A 27 -7.22 -12.28 -3.25
CA GLU A 27 -7.94 -11.01 -3.10
C GLU A 27 -6.90 -9.89 -3.07
N ARG A 28 -6.93 -9.04 -4.10
CA ARG A 28 -6.02 -7.91 -4.26
C ARG A 28 -6.77 -6.62 -4.04
N ARG A 29 -6.51 -5.96 -2.91
CA ARG A 29 -7.14 -4.70 -2.56
C ARG A 29 -6.14 -3.56 -2.62
N ARG A 30 -6.33 -2.65 -3.55
CA ARG A 30 -5.49 -1.46 -3.71
C ARG A 30 -6.15 -0.24 -3.09
N PHE A 31 -5.38 0.50 -2.31
CA PHE A 31 -5.71 1.81 -1.77
C PHE A 31 -4.90 2.87 -2.51
N THR A 32 -5.53 3.98 -2.86
CA THR A 32 -4.89 5.17 -3.42
C THR A 32 -5.15 6.36 -2.53
N PHE A 33 -4.11 7.15 -2.25
CA PHE A 33 -4.15 8.29 -1.35
C PHE A 33 -4.17 9.59 -2.15
N ASP A 34 -5.05 10.52 -1.77
CA ASP A 34 -5.21 11.81 -2.45
C ASP A 34 -4.24 12.90 -1.97
N GLY A 35 -3.44 12.60 -0.94
CA GLY A 35 -2.51 13.55 -0.31
C GLY A 35 -3.16 14.55 0.65
N ALA A 36 -4.49 14.57 0.75
CA ALA A 36 -5.29 15.41 1.66
C ALA A 36 -5.79 14.65 2.89
N GLY A 37 -5.33 13.40 3.08
CA GLY A 37 -5.73 12.53 4.18
C GLY A 37 -6.87 11.57 3.83
N GLY A 38 -7.41 11.65 2.61
CA GLY A 38 -8.38 10.71 2.09
C GLY A 38 -7.73 9.52 1.38
N SER A 39 -8.48 8.43 1.31
CA SER A 39 -8.10 7.26 0.51
C SER A 39 -9.32 6.64 -0.16
N THR A 40 -9.15 6.16 -1.38
CA THR A 40 -10.13 5.33 -2.09
C THR A 40 -9.59 3.91 -2.23
N SER A 41 -10.48 2.92 -2.31
CA SER A 41 -10.09 1.51 -2.46
C SER A 41 -10.76 0.86 -3.67
N THR A 42 -10.07 -0.11 -4.28
CA THR A 42 -10.57 -0.87 -5.42
C THR A 42 -10.10 -2.33 -5.32
N LEU A 43 -10.97 -3.26 -5.72
CA LEU A 43 -10.63 -4.68 -5.88
C LEU A 43 -10.04 -4.92 -7.27
N LEU A 44 -8.90 -5.58 -7.32
CA LEU A 44 -8.22 -5.96 -8.54
C LEU A 44 -8.45 -7.44 -8.85
N TYR A 45 -8.39 -7.79 -10.13
CA TYR A 45 -8.37 -9.19 -10.55
C TYR A 45 -7.10 -9.87 -10.01
N PRO A 46 -7.18 -11.13 -9.52
CA PRO A 46 -6.03 -11.90 -9.05
C PRO A 46 -4.84 -11.87 -10.03
#